data_AF-A0A0D0B7T0-F1
#
_entry.id   AF-A0A0D0B7T0-F1
#
_cell.length_a   1.000
_cell.length_b   1.000
_cell.length_c   1.000
_cell.angle_alpha   90.00
_cell.angle_beta   90.00
_cell.angle_gamma   90.00
#
_symmetry.space_group_name_H-M   'P 1'
#
loop_
_entity.id
_entity.type
_entity.pdbx_description
1 polymer ?
#
loop_
_entity_poly.entity_id
_entity_poly.type
_entity_poly.pdbx_seq_one_letter_code
_entity_poly.pdbx_strand_id
1 'polypeptide(L)' 'LSQILLVLGMPVILTQNYNVPSGIVNGCVGVLKSVHYCVDDHRRRHAISCVI' A
#
# COMPACT_ATOMS: atom_id res chain seq x y z
N LEU A 1 8.77 -11.05 -8.31
CA LEU A 1 8.87 -10.19 -9.51
C LEU A 1 7.48 -9.69 -9.86
N SER A 2 7.00 -8.66 -9.17
CA SER A 2 5.79 -7.94 -9.56
C SER A 2 5.92 -6.51 -9.07
N GLN A 3 5.60 -5.56 -9.93
CA GLN A 3 5.46 -4.15 -9.57
C GLN A 3 3.96 -3.86 -9.55
N ILE A 4 3.48 -3.30 -8.44
CA ILE A 4 2.11 -2.83 -8.33
C ILE A 4 2.10 -1.35 -8.69
N LEU A 5 1.21 -0.97 -9.61
CA LEU A 5 0.91 0.43 -9.88
C LEU A 5 0.04 0.96 -8.74
N LEU A 6 0.58 1.90 -7.97
CA LEU A 6 -0.13 2.58 -6.89
C LEU A 6 -0.58 3.96 -7.36
N VAL A 7 -1.89 4.16 -7.45
CA VAL A 7 -2.52 5.42 -7.86
C VAL A 7 -3.41 5.92 -6.73
N LEU A 8 -3.25 7.18 -6.34
CA LEU A 8 -4.08 7.77 -5.29
C LEU A 8 -5.56 7.68 -5.69
N GLY A 9 -6.41 7.29 -4.74
CA GLY A 9 -7.84 7.05 -4.98
C GLY A 9 -8.16 5.64 -5.49
N MET A 10 -7.17 4.80 -5.78
CA MET A 10 -7.45 3.43 -6.22
C MET A 10 -7.97 2.56 -5.05
N PRO A 11 -8.94 1.67 -5.30
CA PRO A 11 -9.31 0.65 -4.34
C PRO A 11 -8.15 -0.34 -4.18
N VAL A 12 -7.89 -0.72 -2.93
CA VAL A 12 -6.86 -1.70 -2.57
C VAL A 12 -7.43 -2.73 -1.61
N ILE A 13 -6.83 -3.92 -1.61
CA ILE A 13 -7.17 -5.00 -0.67
C ILE A 13 -5.97 -5.30 0.21
N LEU A 14 -6.20 -5.43 1.51
CA LEU A 14 -5.19 -5.92 2.45
C LEU A 14 -5.05 -7.43 2.26
N THR A 15 -3.84 -7.91 2.00
CA THR A 15 -3.55 -9.34 1.79
C THR A 15 -2.99 -10.02 3.04
N GLN A 16 -2.94 -9.30 4.17
CA GLN A 16 -2.40 -9.77 5.44
C GLN A 16 -3.21 -9.22 6.61
N ASN A 17 -3.21 -9.95 7.73
CA ASN A 17 -3.81 -9.47 8.98
C ASN A 17 -2.90 -8.43 9.62
N TYR A 18 -3.45 -7.27 9.94
CA TYR A 18 -2.67 -6.17 10.51
C TYR A 18 -3.01 -5.95 11.99
N ASN A 19 -4.31 -5.87 12.32
CA ASN A 19 -4.79 -5.71 13.67
C ASN A 19 -6.15 -6.40 13.82
N VAL A 20 -6.10 -7.70 14.13
CA VAL A 20 -7.26 -8.58 14.28
C VAL A 20 -8.22 -8.08 15.36
N PRO A 21 -7.77 -7.64 16.56
CA PRO A 21 -8.67 -7.07 17.57
C PRO A 21 -9.48 -5.87 17.07
N SER A 22 -8.89 -5.01 16.23
CA SER A 22 -9.58 -3.85 15.63
C SER A 22 -10.34 -4.16 14.34
N GLY A 23 -10.31 -5.41 13.86
CA GLY A 23 -10.98 -5.83 12.62
C GLY A 23 -10.21 -5.55 11.33
N ILE A 24 -8.95 -5.11 11.39
CA ILE A 24 -8.10 -4.91 10.21
C ILE A 24 -7.45 -6.25 9.83
N VAL A 25 -8.12 -6.98 8.95
CA VAL A 25 -7.79 -8.36 8.55
C VAL A 25 -7.54 -8.47 7.04
N ASN A 26 -6.99 -9.62 6.63
CA ASN A 26 -6.87 -9.98 5.22
C ASN A 26 -8.26 -9.96 4.56
N GLY A 27 -8.36 -9.33 3.39
CA GLY A 27 -9.58 -9.13 2.65
C GLY A 27 -10.24 -7.76 2.87
N CYS A 28 -9.79 -6.97 3.86
CA CYS A 28 -10.27 -5.59 4.02
C CYS A 28 -9.99 -4.75 2.77
N VAL A 29 -11.00 -4.01 2.33
CA VAL A 29 -10.91 -3.09 1.19
C VAL A 29 -10.78 -1.66 1.71
N GLY A 30 -9.92 -0.88 1.07
CA GLY A 30 -9.76 0.55 1.36
C GLY A 30 -9.38 1.34 0.13
N VAL A 31 -9.03 2.63 0.32
CA VAL A 31 -8.76 3.55 -0.79
C VAL A 31 -7.41 4.21 -0.56
N LEU A 32 -6.45 3.95 -1.44
CA LEU A 32 -5.10 4.49 -1.28
C LEU A 32 -5.11 6.03 -1.19
N LYS A 33 -4.71 6.57 -0.03
CA LYS A 33 -4.68 8.01 0.27
C LYS A 33 -3.32 8.64 0.05
N SER A 34 -2.24 7.94 0.40
CA SER A 34 -0.88 8.41 0.20
C SER A 34 0.11 7.26 0.03
N VAL A 35 1.24 7.55 -0.61
CA VAL A 35 2.37 6.63 -0.77
C VAL A 35 3.64 7.36 -0.32
N HIS A 36 4.33 6.83 0.68
CA HIS A 36 5.67 7.26 1.04
C HIS A 36 6.68 6.41 0.28
N TYR A 37 7.62 7.06 -0.39
CA TYR A 37 8.66 6.38 -1.17
C TYR A 37 10.00 7.12 -1.05
N CYS A 38 11.09 6.39 -1.25
CA CYS A 38 12.40 6.99 -1.53
C CYS A 38 12.73 6.87 -3.02
N VAL A 39 13.68 7.69 -3.47
CA VAL A 39 14.20 7.67 -4.83
C VAL A 39 15.64 7.17 -4.78
N ASP A 40 15.97 6.16 -5.57
CA ASP A 40 17.35 5.67 -5.68
C ASP A 40 18.18 6.47 -6.71
N ASP A 41 19.48 6.15 -6.81
CA ASP A 41 20.41 6.79 -7.73
C ASP A 41 20.01 6.63 -9.22
N HIS A 42 19.16 5.65 -9.52
CA HIS A 42 18.60 5.40 -10.85
C HIS A 42 17.23 6.05 -11.06
N ARG A 43 16.81 6.96 -10.18
CA ARG A 43 15.51 7.66 -10.19
C ARG A 43 14.29 6.74 -10.08
N ARG A 44 14.46 5.53 -9.56
CA ARG A 44 13.34 4.61 -9.30
C ARG A 44 12.73 4.92 -7.95
N ARG A 45 11.40 4.89 -7.88
CA ARG A 45 10.63 5.11 -6.66
C ARG A 45 10.42 3.78 -5.94
N HIS A 46 10.89 3.67 -4.71
CA HIS A 46 10.72 2.49 -3.87
C HIS A 46 9.72 2.80 -2.76
N ALA A 47 8.57 2.13 -2.78
CA ALA A 47 7.55 2.32 -1.76
C ALA A 47 8.06 1.86 -0.39
N ILE A 48 7.83 2.69 0.62
CA ILE A 48 8.19 2.45 2.03
C ILE A 48 6.91 2.14 2.82
N SER A 49 5.87 2.95 2.66
CA SER A 49 4.57 2.75 3.30
C SER A 49 3.45 3.41 2.50
N CYS A 50 2.21 3.01 2.80
CA CYS A 50 1.00 3.56 2.21
C CYS A 50 -0.01 3.89 3.31
N VAL A 51 -0.85 4.90 3.07
CA VAL A 51 -2.04 5.17 3.88
C VAL A 51 -3.26 4.76 3.05
N ILE A 52 -4.15 3.97 3.64
CA ILE A 52 -5.32 3.33 3.00
C ILE A 52 -6.60 3.83 3.67
#